data_AF-A0A6P0IST3-F1
#
_entry.id   AF-A0A6P0IST3-F1
#
_cell.length_a   1.000
_cell.length_b   1.000
_cell.length_c   1.000
_cell.angle_alpha   90.00
_cell.angle_beta   90.00
_cell.angle_gamma   90.00
#
_symmetry.space_group_name_H-M   'P 1'
#
loop_
_entity.id
_entity.type
_entity.pdbx_description
1 polymer ?
#
loop_
_entity_poly.entity_id
_entity_poly.type
_entity_poly.pdbx_seq_one_letter_code
_entity_poly.pdbx_strand_id
1 'polypeptide(L)'
;MIKTLGEDFMKRQLRQLTLGMTLIACLMGSVACESTSSVKKTKVRSAHSNWVEEQFQTQIVNIGLEKLGYEIEEPKEISYPIIYVSVANGELDYSTINYEKSHLEFFKNAGGTKKLERVGVITPDVI
;
A
#
# COMPACT_ATOMS: atom_id res chain seq x y z
N MET A 1 65.43 26.39 10.46
CA MET A 1 64.81 25.88 9.21
C MET A 1 64.38 24.40 9.29
N ILE A 2 64.92 23.58 10.20
CA ILE A 2 64.58 22.13 10.29
C ILE A 2 63.33 21.86 11.17
N LYS A 3 63.04 22.70 12.18
CA LYS A 3 61.87 22.50 13.08
C LYS A 3 60.51 22.64 12.39
N THR A 4 60.41 23.51 11.38
CA THR A 4 59.17 23.79 10.64
C THR A 4 58.75 22.66 9.69
N LEU A 5 59.71 21.89 9.19
CA LEU A 5 59.45 20.76 8.27
C LEU A 5 58.77 19.56 8.97
N GLY A 6 59.03 19.36 10.27
CA GLY A 6 58.43 18.27 11.05
C GLY A 6 56.97 18.51 11.43
N GLU A 7 56.60 19.76 11.72
CA GLU A 7 55.22 20.11 12.07
C GLU A 7 54.28 20.04 10.85
N ASP A 8 54.76 20.48 9.68
CA ASP A 8 53.98 20.39 8.44
C ASP A 8 53.80 18.94 7.97
N PHE A 9 54.81 18.09 8.20
CA PHE A 9 54.72 16.66 7.94
C PHE A 9 53.69 15.98 8.84
N MET A 10 53.69 16.26 10.16
CA MET A 10 52.69 15.71 11.09
C MET A 10 51.27 16.21 10.82
N LYS A 11 51.08 17.50 10.48
CA LYS A 11 49.75 18.05 10.13
C LYS A 11 49.20 17.44 8.85
N ARG A 12 50.05 17.13 7.87
CA ARG A 12 49.66 16.49 6.61
C ARG A 12 49.27 15.02 6.81
N GLN A 13 49.99 14.29 7.67
CA GLN A 13 49.64 12.92 8.07
C GLN A 13 48.32 12.88 8.86
N LEU A 14 48.13 13.80 9.81
CA LEU A 14 46.90 13.90 10.60
C LEU A 14 45.67 14.25 9.72
N ARG A 15 45.84 15.14 8.73
CA ARG A 15 44.78 15.50 7.76
C ARG A 15 44.39 14.34 6.84
N GLN A 16 45.36 13.52 6.42
CA GLN A 16 45.09 12.33 5.60
C GLN A 16 44.45 11.20 6.42
N LEU A 17 44.81 11.07 7.70
CA LEU A 17 44.14 10.14 8.63
C LEU A 17 42.67 10.52 8.86
N THR A 18 42.37 11.82 9.03
CA THR A 18 40.99 12.29 9.22
C THR A 18 40.12 12.15 7.98
N LEU A 19 40.66 12.29 6.77
CA LEU A 19 39.90 12.07 5.53
C LEU A 19 39.64 10.59 5.23
N GLY A 20 40.56 9.69 5.62
CA GLY A 20 40.38 8.25 5.45
C GLY A 20 39.28 7.67 6.36
N MET A 21 39.19 8.19 7.59
CA MET A 21 38.20 7.72 8.57
C MET A 21 36.74 8.01 8.16
N THR A 22 36.49 9.12 7.45
CA THR A 22 35.13 9.50 7.02
C THR A 22 34.61 8.65 5.86
N LEU A 23 35.50 8.15 4.99
CA LEU A 23 35.11 7.38 3.81
C LEU A 23 34.72 5.94 4.14
N ILE A 24 35.30 5.36 5.20
CA ILE A 24 35.01 3.99 5.65
C ILE A 24 33.65 3.91 6.38
N ALA A 25 33.24 4.98 7.05
CA ALA A 25 31.94 5.04 7.74
C ALA A 25 30.73 5.04 6.77
N CYS A 26 30.92 5.47 5.52
CA CYS A 26 29.84 5.47 4.50
C CYS A 26 29.61 4.11 3.83
N LEU A 27 30.55 3.16 3.93
CA LEU A 27 30.45 1.87 3.23
C LEU A 27 29.79 0.74 4.04
N MET A 28 29.61 0.92 5.35
CA MET A 28 29.00 -0.10 6.22
C MET A 28 27.46 0.01 6.34
N GLY A 29 26.83 0.96 5.66
CA GLY A 29 25.38 1.21 5.75
C GLY A 29 24.48 0.33 4.87
N SER A 30 25.04 -0.58 4.06
CA SER A 30 24.27 -1.29 3.02
C SER A 30 23.91 -2.75 3.33
N VAL A 31 24.13 -3.24 4.56
CA VAL A 31 23.81 -4.64 4.91
C VAL A 31 22.89 -4.70 6.13
N ALA A 32 21.61 -4.39 5.92
CA ALA A 32 20.51 -4.88 6.76
C ALA A 32 19.17 -4.62 6.07
N CYS A 33 18.79 -5.49 5.14
CA CYS A 33 17.38 -5.77 4.90
C CYS A 33 17.25 -7.25 4.52
N GLU A 34 17.71 -8.12 5.43
CA GLU A 34 17.29 -9.52 5.39
C GLU A 34 15.86 -9.55 5.92
N SER A 35 14.90 -9.55 5.01
CA SER A 35 13.46 -9.59 5.29
C SER A 35 13.06 -10.99 5.74
N THR A 36 13.52 -11.42 6.92
CA THR A 36 12.97 -12.57 7.64
C THR A 36 12.06 -12.08 8.77
N SER A 37 11.10 -11.24 8.43
CA SER A 37 9.88 -11.12 9.22
C SER A 37 8.81 -11.90 8.48
N SER A 38 8.16 -12.83 9.15
CA SER A 38 6.83 -13.31 8.76
C SER A 38 5.94 -12.08 8.55
N VAL A 39 5.88 -11.57 7.31
CA VAL A 39 5.03 -10.44 6.98
C VAL A 39 3.63 -11.02 7.01
N LYS A 40 2.94 -10.83 8.13
CA LYS A 40 1.52 -11.14 8.24
C LYS A 40 0.84 -10.44 7.07
N LYS A 41 0.39 -11.22 6.09
CA LYS A 41 -0.29 -10.69 4.92
C LYS A 41 -1.52 -9.94 5.40
N THR A 42 -1.69 -8.71 4.92
CA THR A 42 -2.89 -7.93 5.20
C THR A 42 -4.06 -8.62 4.51
N LYS A 43 -5.08 -8.98 5.28
CA LYS A 43 -6.29 -9.58 4.75
C LYS A 43 -7.16 -8.53 4.07
N VAL A 44 -7.80 -8.91 2.96
CA VAL A 44 -8.74 -8.07 2.21
C VAL A 44 -10.06 -8.81 2.05
N ARG A 45 -11.14 -8.12 2.38
CA ARG A 45 -12.52 -8.60 2.38
C ARG A 45 -13.31 -7.83 1.32
N SER A 46 -13.97 -8.56 0.44
CA SER A 46 -14.78 -7.99 -0.62
C SER A 46 -16.15 -8.65 -0.69
N ALA A 47 -17.08 -8.01 -1.41
CA ALA A 47 -18.39 -8.56 -1.68
C ALA A 47 -18.91 -8.12 -3.05
N HIS A 48 -19.80 -8.91 -3.63
CA HIS A 48 -20.58 -8.62 -4.83
C HIS A 48 -22.03 -9.08 -4.63
N SER A 49 -22.95 -8.70 -5.54
CA SER A 49 -24.30 -9.27 -5.54
C SER A 49 -24.31 -10.64 -6.21
N ASN A 50 -25.49 -11.21 -6.45
CA ASN A 50 -25.64 -12.49 -7.15
C ASN A 50 -25.40 -12.43 -8.67
N TRP A 51 -24.93 -11.30 -9.20
CA TRP A 51 -24.64 -11.13 -10.63
C TRP A 51 -23.24 -11.64 -10.97
N VAL A 52 -23.14 -12.51 -11.98
CA VAL A 52 -21.89 -13.15 -12.36
C VAL A 52 -20.86 -12.15 -12.91
N GLU A 53 -21.32 -11.08 -13.53
CA GLU A 53 -20.48 -9.99 -14.05
C GLU A 53 -19.76 -9.25 -12.91
N GLU A 54 -20.41 -9.10 -11.76
CA GLU A 54 -19.84 -8.44 -10.59
C GLU A 54 -18.87 -9.35 -9.85
N GLN A 55 -19.18 -10.64 -9.79
CA GLN A 55 -18.24 -11.66 -9.34
C GLN A 55 -16.97 -11.63 -10.19
N PHE A 56 -17.12 -11.63 -11.51
CA PHE A 56 -15.99 -11.55 -12.45
C PHE A 56 -15.11 -10.32 -12.22
N GLN A 57 -15.71 -9.13 -12.10
CA GLN A 57 -14.98 -7.89 -11.81
C GLN A 57 -14.25 -7.96 -10.47
N THR A 58 -14.90 -8.49 -9.44
CA THR A 58 -14.31 -8.66 -8.10
C THR A 58 -13.11 -9.60 -8.14
N GLN A 59 -13.19 -10.70 -8.90
CA GLN A 59 -12.07 -11.62 -9.05
C GLN A 59 -10.87 -10.98 -9.77
N ILE A 60 -11.08 -10.10 -10.75
CA ILE A 60 -9.98 -9.35 -11.38
C ILE A 60 -9.23 -8.50 -10.36
N VAL A 61 -9.94 -7.75 -9.52
CA VAL A 61 -9.33 -6.90 -8.50
C VAL A 61 -8.60 -7.75 -7.45
N ASN A 62 -9.20 -8.87 -7.03
CA ASN A 62 -8.58 -9.82 -6.10
C ASN A 62 -7.28 -10.40 -6.63
N ILE A 63 -7.22 -10.81 -7.92
CA ILE A 63 -5.98 -11.31 -8.55
C ILE A 63 -4.89 -10.22 -8.53
N GLY A 64 -5.26 -8.96 -8.78
CA GLY A 64 -4.34 -7.83 -8.69
C GLY A 64 -3.78 -7.65 -7.28
N LEU A 65 -4.66 -7.64 -6.27
CA LEU A 65 -4.28 -7.50 -4.86
C LEU A 65 -3.45 -8.70 -4.36
N GLU A 66 -3.78 -9.92 -4.76
CA GLU A 66 -2.98 -11.10 -4.44
C GLU A 66 -1.55 -10.97 -4.98
N LYS A 67 -1.39 -10.52 -6.23
CA LYS A 67 -0.07 -10.25 -6.84
C LYS A 67 0.72 -9.14 -6.13
N LEU A 68 0.03 -8.23 -5.46
CA LEU A 68 0.64 -7.19 -4.62
C LEU A 68 0.98 -7.68 -3.20
N GLY A 69 0.67 -8.93 -2.85
CA GLY A 69 1.04 -9.58 -1.59
C GLY A 69 -0.04 -9.60 -0.51
N TYR A 70 -1.27 -9.20 -0.83
CA TYR A 70 -2.41 -9.28 0.08
C TYR A 70 -2.92 -10.72 0.23
N GLU A 71 -3.55 -11.03 1.36
CA GLU A 71 -4.33 -12.26 1.56
C GLU A 71 -5.79 -11.96 1.26
N ILE A 72 -6.37 -12.64 0.27
CA ILE A 72 -7.76 -12.39 -0.15
C ILE A 72 -8.68 -13.35 0.60
N GLU A 73 -9.68 -12.83 1.31
CA GLU A 73 -10.78 -13.64 1.82
C GLU A 73 -11.80 -13.95 0.71
N GLU A 74 -12.48 -15.09 0.83
CA GLU A 74 -13.55 -15.45 -0.11
C GLU A 74 -14.60 -14.32 -0.17
N PRO A 75 -14.87 -13.76 -1.37
CA PRO A 75 -15.84 -12.68 -1.49
C PRO A 75 -17.23 -13.11 -1.03
N LYS A 76 -17.91 -12.23 -0.30
CA LYS A 76 -19.28 -12.48 0.13
C LYS A 76 -20.26 -12.14 -0.99
N GLU A 77 -21.24 -13.01 -1.19
CA GLU A 77 -22.41 -12.71 -2.04
C GLU A 77 -23.55 -12.18 -1.16
N ILE A 78 -23.82 -10.88 -1.21
CA ILE A 78 -24.79 -10.20 -0.34
C ILE A 78 -25.50 -9.05 -1.08
N SER A 79 -26.60 -8.55 -0.52
CA SER A 79 -27.41 -7.51 -1.17
C SER A 79 -26.74 -6.13 -1.19
N TYR A 80 -27.05 -5.33 -2.22
CA TYR A 80 -26.47 -4.00 -2.43
C TYR A 80 -26.46 -3.10 -1.18
N PRO A 81 -27.57 -2.91 -0.43
CA PRO A 81 -27.56 -2.03 0.73
C PRO A 81 -26.59 -2.50 1.83
N ILE A 82 -26.48 -3.82 2.02
CA ILE A 82 -25.58 -4.40 3.02
C ILE A 82 -24.12 -4.17 2.59
N ILE A 83 -23.79 -4.30 1.31
CA ILE A 83 -22.43 -4.04 0.81
C ILE A 83 -21.99 -2.61 1.15
N TYR A 84 -22.81 -1.60 0.85
CA TYR A 84 -22.49 -0.21 1.15
C TYR A 84 -22.28 0.04 2.65
N VAL A 85 -23.16 -0.50 3.50
CA VAL A 85 -23.07 -0.35 4.96
C VAL A 85 -21.82 -1.07 5.50
N SER A 86 -21.53 -2.28 5.02
CA SER A 86 -20.38 -3.06 5.48
C SER A 86 -19.05 -2.42 5.07
N VAL A 87 -18.94 -1.81 3.88
CA VAL A 87 -17.75 -1.01 3.51
C VAL A 87 -17.66 0.23 4.39
N ALA A 88 -18.77 0.96 4.58
CA ALA A 88 -18.80 2.17 5.40
C ALA A 88 -18.45 1.94 6.88
N ASN A 89 -18.68 0.72 7.37
CA ASN A 89 -18.35 0.31 8.75
C ASN A 89 -17.01 -0.45 8.86
N GLY A 90 -16.30 -0.69 7.76
CA GLY A 90 -15.02 -1.41 7.75
C GLY A 90 -15.13 -2.93 7.96
N GLU A 91 -16.31 -3.51 7.76
CA GLU A 91 -16.52 -4.95 7.73
C GLU A 91 -16.07 -5.57 6.40
N LEU A 92 -16.17 -4.78 5.32
CA LEU A 92 -15.59 -5.03 4.01
C LEU A 92 -14.56 -3.93 3.73
N ASP A 93 -13.51 -4.27 3.00
CA ASP A 93 -12.45 -3.32 2.65
C ASP A 93 -12.75 -2.61 1.32
N TYR A 94 -13.39 -3.31 0.37
CA TYR A 94 -13.86 -2.72 -0.87
C TYR A 94 -15.01 -3.51 -1.50
N SER A 95 -15.64 -2.91 -2.50
CA SER A 95 -16.44 -3.64 -3.49
C SER A 95 -16.30 -2.99 -4.86
N THR A 96 -16.44 -3.77 -5.92
CA THR A 96 -16.44 -3.29 -7.31
C THR A 96 -17.79 -2.70 -7.74
N ILE A 97 -18.82 -2.88 -6.91
CA ILE A 97 -20.20 -2.55 -7.27
C ILE A 97 -20.58 -1.13 -6.84
N ASN A 98 -20.54 -0.20 -7.78
CA ASN A 98 -21.10 1.14 -7.57
C ASN A 98 -21.66 1.71 -8.87
N TYR A 99 -22.94 1.43 -9.14
CA TYR A 99 -23.69 2.05 -10.22
C TYR A 99 -24.12 3.44 -9.77
N GLU A 100 -23.40 4.47 -10.21
CA GLU A 100 -23.40 5.78 -9.55
C GLU A 100 -24.79 6.43 -9.46
N LYS A 101 -25.64 6.25 -10.47
CA LYS A 101 -27.00 6.82 -10.46
C LYS A 101 -27.97 5.91 -9.73
N SER A 102 -28.06 4.63 -10.13
CA SER A 102 -29.04 3.70 -9.57
C SER A 102 -28.79 3.31 -8.11
N HIS A 103 -27.53 3.34 -7.64
CA HIS A 103 -27.17 3.05 -6.25
C HIS A 103 -26.93 4.30 -5.39
N LEU A 104 -27.25 5.49 -5.90
CA LEU A 104 -27.01 6.75 -5.21
C LEU A 104 -27.61 6.79 -3.80
N GLU A 105 -28.80 6.22 -3.64
CA GLU A 105 -29.51 6.20 -2.36
C GLU A 105 -28.84 5.28 -1.33
N PHE A 106 -28.35 4.10 -1.75
CA PHE A 106 -27.58 3.21 -0.87
C PHE A 106 -26.28 3.87 -0.41
N PHE A 107 -25.57 4.54 -1.32
CA PHE A 107 -24.36 5.27 -1.02
C PHE A 107 -24.60 6.39 0.00
N LYS A 108 -25.65 7.21 -0.21
CA LYS A 108 -26.02 8.30 0.71
C LYS A 108 -26.39 7.75 2.09
N ASN A 109 -27.21 6.70 2.14
CA ASN A 109 -27.69 6.11 3.39
C ASN A 109 -26.58 5.41 4.19
N ALA A 110 -25.54 4.92 3.51
CA ALA A 110 -24.33 4.41 4.17
C ALA A 110 -23.37 5.51 4.68
N GLY A 111 -23.70 6.80 4.52
CA GLY A 111 -22.91 7.94 4.99
C GLY A 111 -22.19 8.72 3.89
N GLY A 112 -22.33 8.30 2.64
CA GLY A 112 -21.78 8.96 1.47
C GLY A 112 -20.27 9.19 1.57
N THR A 113 -19.81 10.31 1.01
CA THR A 113 -18.38 10.66 0.97
C THR A 113 -17.74 10.91 2.35
N LYS A 114 -18.52 10.93 3.43
CA LYS A 114 -17.97 10.99 4.79
C LYS A 114 -17.43 9.64 5.27
N LYS A 115 -17.89 8.54 4.69
CA LYS A 115 -17.52 7.17 5.07
C LYS A 115 -16.99 6.32 3.92
N LEU A 116 -17.33 6.67 2.69
CA LEU A 116 -17.03 5.90 1.50
C LEU A 116 -16.23 6.72 0.51
N GLU A 117 -15.25 6.08 -0.12
CA GLU A 117 -14.48 6.61 -1.22
C GLU A 117 -14.78 5.81 -2.49
N ARG A 118 -14.90 6.50 -3.63
CA ARG A 118 -15.02 5.86 -4.95
C ARG A 118 -13.68 5.98 -5.65
N VAL A 119 -13.11 4.84 -6.02
CA VAL A 119 -11.77 4.77 -6.61
C VAL A 119 -11.85 4.18 -8.01
N GLY A 120 -11.48 4.98 -9.00
CA GLY A 120 -11.42 4.56 -10.40
C GLY A 120 -12.78 4.31 -11.06
N VAL A 121 -12.73 3.91 -12.32
CA VAL A 121 -13.88 3.49 -13.13
C VAL A 121 -13.55 2.13 -13.72
N ILE A 122 -14.32 1.10 -13.36
CA ILE A 122 -14.15 -0.27 -13.87
C ILE A 122 -14.87 -0.40 -15.22
N THR A 123 -16.11 0.09 -15.27
CA THR A 123 -16.92 0.09 -16.48
C THR A 123 -17.50 1.49 -16.66
N PRO A 124 -17.20 2.20 -17.75
CA PRO A 124 -17.80 3.49 -18.03
C PRO A 124 -19.28 3.33 -18.42
N ASP A 125 -20.07 4.39 -18.22
CA ASP A 125 -21.43 4.54 -18.76
C ASP A 125 -22.48 3.51 -18.30
N VAL A 126 -22.27 2.88 -17.14
CA VAL A 126 -23.28 1.98 -16.54
C VAL A 126 -24.36 2.79 -15.82
N ILE A 127 -25.62 2.54 -16.17
CA ILE A 127 -26.81 3.34 -15.81
C ILE A 127 -27.23 3.13 -14.34
#